data_AF-A0A2C6M845-F1
#
_entry.id   AF-A0A2C6M845-F1
#
_cell.length_a   1.000
_cell.length_b   1.000
_cell.length_c   1.000
_cell.angle_alpha   90.00
_cell.angle_beta   90.00
_cell.angle_gamma   90.00
#
_symmetry.space_group_name_H-M   'P 1'
#
loop_
_entity.id
_entity.type
_entity.pdbx_description
1 polymer ?
#
loop_
_entity_poly.entity_id
_entity_poly.type
_entity_poly.pdbx_seq_one_letter_code
_entity_poly.pdbx_strand_id
1 'polypeptide(L)'
;MEEYMDMELKEYLEPAEIARRWNPICPKYKILDVKEVVDRAPALMSRIARAAYRATATLPAGYSEVELNTAIDHLMDQEEIMITREVKGKRKEVDIRPGIFRLAGGVKGHILEINMELLIGSTGNVRPEEVLLRLSGDGGVPVDPEDFRIRRTALFAEGDTGPISLWEV
;
A
#
# COMPACT_ATOMS: atom_id res chain seq x y z
N MET A 1 -0.93 -4.78 -11.99
CA MET A 1 -0.49 -3.68 -11.13
C MET A 1 -0.60 -2.45 -11.99
N GLU A 2 -1.49 -1.55 -11.60
CA GLU A 2 -1.61 -0.24 -12.24
C GLU A 2 -0.56 0.64 -11.59
N GLU A 3 0.33 1.20 -12.41
CA GLU A 3 1.40 2.08 -11.97
C GLU A 3 1.27 3.38 -12.73
N TYR A 4 1.56 4.48 -12.04
CA TYR A 4 1.40 5.82 -12.56
C TYR A 4 2.76 6.49 -12.69
N MET A 5 2.91 7.33 -13.70
CA MET A 5 4.15 8.06 -13.98
C MET A 5 3.80 9.43 -14.57
N ASP A 6 4.42 10.47 -14.03
CA ASP A 6 4.51 11.79 -14.65
C ASP A 6 5.83 11.94 -15.42
N MET A 7 5.81 12.69 -16.52
CA MET A 7 7.00 13.00 -17.30
C MET A 7 6.90 14.39 -17.92
N GLU A 8 8.04 15.06 -18.04
CA GLU A 8 8.17 16.29 -18.80
C GLU A 8 8.70 15.99 -20.20
N LEU A 9 8.09 16.59 -21.22
CA LEU A 9 8.51 16.46 -22.61
C LEU A 9 9.28 17.70 -23.06
N LYS A 10 10.28 17.51 -23.90
CA LYS A 10 11.05 18.62 -24.50
C LYS A 10 10.25 19.42 -25.52
N GLU A 11 9.27 18.77 -26.13
CA GLU A 11 8.39 19.31 -27.15
C GLU A 11 6.99 18.76 -26.90
N TYR A 12 5.97 19.53 -27.29
CA TYR A 12 4.60 19.08 -27.17
C TYR A 12 4.34 17.84 -28.04
N LEU A 13 3.72 16.82 -27.45
CA LEU A 13 3.18 15.66 -28.15
C LEU A 13 1.76 15.41 -27.64
N GLU A 14 0.85 15.21 -28.59
CA GLU A 14 -0.51 14.75 -28.28
C GLU A 14 -0.48 13.47 -27.43
N PRO A 15 -1.32 13.33 -26.39
CA PRO A 15 -1.30 12.16 -25.50
C PRO A 15 -1.34 10.80 -26.21
N ALA A 16 -2.16 10.69 -27.27
CA ALA A 16 -2.26 9.49 -28.08
C ALA A 16 -0.94 9.12 -28.79
N GLU A 17 -0.11 10.11 -29.11
CA GLU A 17 1.19 9.92 -29.77
C GLU A 17 2.21 9.26 -28.84
N ILE A 18 2.16 9.61 -27.56
CA ILE A 18 3.08 9.09 -26.54
C ILE A 18 2.90 7.58 -26.40
N ALA A 19 1.65 7.12 -26.24
CA ALA A 19 1.34 5.69 -26.16
C ALA A 19 1.74 4.93 -27.43
N ARG A 20 1.51 5.53 -28.61
CA ARG A 20 1.86 4.94 -29.92
C ARG A 20 3.37 4.73 -30.08
N ARG A 21 4.19 5.67 -29.60
CA ARG A 21 5.66 5.58 -29.66
C ARG A 21 6.24 4.66 -28.59
N TRP A 22 5.68 4.68 -27.38
CA TRP A 22 6.21 3.93 -26.23
C TRP A 22 5.91 2.44 -26.29
N ASN A 23 4.65 2.08 -26.55
CA ASN A 23 4.18 0.70 -26.43
C ASN A 23 4.96 -0.32 -27.29
N PRO A 24 5.42 0.01 -28.51
CA PRO A 24 6.25 -0.89 -29.31
C PRO A 24 7.67 -1.12 -28.77
N ILE A 25 8.22 -0.16 -28.00
CA ILE A 25 9.62 -0.20 -27.54
C ILE A 25 9.77 -0.68 -26.09
N CYS A 26 8.70 -0.67 -25.30
CA CYS A 26 8.71 -1.13 -23.92
C CYS A 26 8.10 -2.54 -23.80
N PRO A 27 8.92 -3.59 -23.62
CA PRO A 27 8.41 -4.96 -23.55
C PRO A 27 7.75 -5.28 -22.19
N LYS A 28 8.02 -4.49 -21.15
CA LYS A 28 7.59 -4.79 -19.77
C LYS A 28 6.31 -4.05 -19.37
N TYR A 29 6.09 -2.85 -19.90
CA TYR A 29 4.97 -2.00 -19.51
C TYR A 29 4.28 -1.46 -20.74
N LYS A 30 2.95 -1.42 -20.67
CA LYS A 30 2.08 -0.82 -21.68
C LYS A 30 1.40 0.39 -21.08
N ILE A 31 1.52 1.53 -21.75
CA ILE A 31 0.72 2.71 -21.47
C ILE A 31 -0.73 2.39 -21.83
N LEU A 32 -1.60 2.49 -20.82
CA LEU A 32 -3.04 2.26 -20.95
C LEU A 32 -3.79 3.55 -21.29
N ASP A 33 -3.36 4.67 -20.70
CA ASP A 33 -3.94 5.98 -20.92
C ASP A 33 -2.89 7.08 -20.67
N VAL A 34 -3.08 8.25 -21.27
CA VAL A 34 -2.22 9.42 -21.11
C VAL A 34 -3.10 10.67 -21.09
N LYS A 35 -2.89 11.54 -20.11
CA LYS A 35 -3.52 12.86 -20.04
C LYS A 35 -2.46 13.93 -19.87
N GLU A 36 -2.69 15.06 -20.50
CA GLU A 36 -1.90 16.25 -20.26
C GLU A 36 -2.27 16.85 -18.90
N VAL A 37 -1.27 17.30 -18.15
CA VAL A 37 -1.45 17.99 -16.87
C VAL A 37 -1.11 19.47 -17.04
N VAL A 38 -1.79 20.34 -16.29
CA VAL A 38 -1.53 21.78 -16.34
C VAL A 38 -0.08 22.09 -15.97
N ASP A 39 0.46 23.14 -16.58
CA ASP A 39 1.81 23.62 -16.25
C ASP A 39 1.91 23.91 -14.74
N ARG A 40 2.97 23.40 -14.10
CA ARG A 40 3.23 23.46 -12.65
C ARG A 40 2.24 22.67 -11.77
N ALA A 41 1.58 21.64 -12.31
CA ALA A 41 0.90 20.66 -11.46
C ALA A 41 1.88 20.08 -10.42
N PRO A 42 1.45 19.84 -9.17
CA PRO A 42 2.29 19.14 -8.19
C PRO A 42 2.69 17.76 -8.72
N ALA A 43 3.94 17.35 -8.44
CA ALA A 43 4.45 16.04 -8.83
C ALA A 43 3.48 14.93 -8.38
N LEU A 44 3.24 13.94 -9.23
CA LEU A 44 2.24 12.92 -8.97
C LEU A 44 2.51 12.15 -7.67
N MET A 45 3.79 11.87 -7.41
CA MET A 45 4.24 11.23 -6.17
C MET A 45 3.94 12.05 -4.91
N SER A 46 3.78 13.37 -5.02
CA SER A 46 3.40 14.23 -3.89
C SER A 46 1.91 14.14 -3.54
N ARG A 47 1.07 13.63 -4.45
CA ARG A 47 -0.37 13.45 -4.27
C ARG A 47 -0.73 12.14 -3.57
N ILE A 48 0.20 11.19 -3.52
CA ILE A 48 -0.03 9.89 -2.90
C ILE A 48 -0.27 10.08 -1.40
N ALA A 49 -1.39 9.53 -0.94
CA ALA A 49 -1.78 9.54 0.47
C ALA A 49 -1.94 8.12 1.03
N ARG A 50 -2.29 7.13 0.18
CA ARG A 50 -2.57 5.77 0.64
C ARG A 50 -2.10 4.72 -0.34
N ALA A 51 -1.83 3.51 0.17
CA ALA A 51 -1.53 2.34 -0.63
C ALA A 51 -2.33 1.13 -0.13
N ALA A 52 -2.83 0.35 -1.08
CA ALA A 52 -3.35 -0.97 -0.78
C ALA A 52 -2.23 -2.02 -0.91
N TYR A 53 -2.18 -2.95 0.04
CA TYR A 53 -1.28 -4.08 0.05
C TYR A 53 -2.05 -5.39 0.22
N ARG A 54 -1.50 -6.44 -0.37
CA ARG A 54 -1.88 -7.83 -0.16
C ARG A 54 -0.66 -8.59 0.30
N ALA A 55 -0.73 -9.17 1.48
CA ALA A 55 0.29 -10.03 2.05
C ALA A 55 -0.25 -11.46 2.14
N THR A 56 0.55 -12.44 1.71
CA THR A 56 0.16 -13.85 1.76
C THR A 56 1.27 -14.69 2.35
N ALA A 57 0.92 -15.66 3.19
CA ALA A 57 1.86 -16.61 3.76
C ALA A 57 1.21 -18.00 3.89
N THR A 58 2.06 -19.02 4.07
CA THR A 58 1.58 -20.35 4.44
C THR A 58 1.16 -20.34 5.90
N LEU A 59 -0.07 -20.77 6.16
CA LEU A 59 -0.63 -20.83 7.51
C LEU A 59 -0.31 -22.19 8.15
N PRO A 60 0.21 -22.20 9.39
CA PRO A 60 0.33 -23.43 10.16
C PRO A 60 -1.03 -24.11 10.38
N ALA A 61 -1.02 -25.43 10.51
CA ALA A 61 -2.24 -26.19 10.75
C ALA A 61 -2.91 -25.77 12.08
N GLY A 62 -4.24 -25.68 12.07
CA GLY A 62 -5.05 -25.43 13.27
C GLY A 62 -5.44 -23.98 13.52
N TYR A 63 -4.91 -23.02 12.75
CA TYR A 63 -5.36 -21.63 12.81
C TYR A 63 -6.53 -21.39 11.84
N SER A 64 -7.58 -20.75 12.33
CA SER A 64 -8.85 -20.55 11.63
C SER A 64 -9.06 -19.11 11.20
N GLU A 65 -9.98 -18.91 10.25
CA GLU A 65 -10.41 -17.56 9.84
C GLU A 65 -11.08 -16.79 10.99
N VAL A 66 -11.69 -17.47 11.95
CA VAL A 66 -12.29 -16.84 13.15
C VAL A 66 -11.20 -16.27 14.06
N GLU A 67 -10.12 -17.02 14.29
CA GLU A 67 -8.97 -16.55 15.07
C GLU A 67 -8.28 -15.39 14.37
N LEU A 68 -8.15 -15.44 13.04
CA LEU A 68 -7.64 -14.35 12.25
C LEU A 68 -8.45 -13.06 12.41
N ASN A 69 -9.77 -13.15 12.26
CA ASN A 69 -10.63 -11.98 12.38
C ASN A 69 -10.58 -11.41 13.79
N THR A 70 -10.56 -12.28 14.82
CA THR A 70 -10.38 -11.87 16.22
C THR A 70 -9.04 -11.14 16.43
N ALA A 71 -7.95 -11.62 15.82
CA ALA A 71 -6.64 -10.98 15.86
C ALA A 71 -6.64 -9.58 15.24
N ILE A 72 -7.30 -9.45 14.08
CA ILE A 72 -7.43 -8.19 13.36
C ILE A 72 -8.28 -7.21 14.16
N ASP A 73 -9.43 -7.64 14.66
CA ASP A 73 -10.33 -6.80 15.45
C ASP A 73 -9.63 -6.32 16.72
N HIS A 74 -8.97 -7.22 17.45
CA HIS A 74 -8.20 -6.86 18.65
C HIS A 74 -7.12 -5.80 18.36
N LEU A 75 -6.39 -5.93 17.25
CA LEU A 75 -5.38 -4.93 16.87
C LEU A 75 -6.03 -3.59 16.48
N MET A 76 -7.14 -3.62 15.73
CA MET A 76 -7.83 -2.42 15.26
C MET A 76 -8.60 -1.69 16.37
N ASP A 77 -8.97 -2.39 17.45
CA ASP A 77 -9.62 -1.82 18.64
C ASP A 77 -8.63 -1.10 19.57
N GLN A 78 -7.32 -1.23 19.36
CA GLN A 78 -6.32 -0.49 20.13
C GLN A 78 -6.39 1.01 19.80
N GLU A 79 -6.35 1.85 20.84
CA GLU A 79 -6.26 3.30 20.70
C GLU A 79 -4.94 3.73 20.06
N GLU A 80 -3.85 3.02 20.37
CA GLU A 80 -2.50 3.29 19.87
C GLU A 80 -1.81 1.97 19.48
N ILE A 81 -1.07 2.00 18.37
CA ILE A 81 -0.24 0.87 17.91
C ILE A 81 1.19 1.40 17.76
N MET A 82 1.99 1.25 18.82
CA MET A 82 3.35 1.80 18.89
C MET A 82 4.39 0.92 18.21
N ILE A 83 5.19 1.48 17.30
CA ILE A 83 6.33 0.78 16.70
C ILE A 83 7.63 1.56 16.90
N THR A 84 8.73 0.83 17.07
CA THR A 84 10.07 1.43 17.22
C THR A 84 10.76 1.48 15.87
N ARG A 85 11.12 2.69 15.42
CA ARG A 85 11.96 2.92 14.23
C ARG A 85 13.35 3.33 14.65
N GLU A 86 14.36 2.79 13.96
CA GLU A 86 15.73 3.26 14.09
C GLU A 86 16.08 4.17 12.92
N VAL A 87 16.50 5.40 13.22
CA VAL A 87 16.92 6.39 12.23
C VAL A 87 18.26 6.97 12.66
N LYS A 88 19.31 6.73 11.87
CA LYS A 88 20.68 7.21 12.15
C LYS A 88 21.14 6.87 13.58
N GLY A 89 20.86 5.64 14.03
CA GLY A 89 21.22 5.13 15.36
C GLY A 89 20.35 5.64 16.52
N LYS A 90 19.30 6.44 16.26
CA LYS A 90 18.33 6.85 17.27
C LYS A 90 17.05 6.04 17.12
N ARG A 91 16.58 5.47 18.23
CA ARG A 91 15.27 4.83 18.32
C ARG A 91 14.20 5.90 18.53
N LYS A 92 13.12 5.80 17.77
CA LYS A 92 11.94 6.66 17.87
C LYS A 92 10.71 5.77 17.90
N GLU A 93 9.84 6.00 18.87
CA GLU A 93 8.51 5.40 18.89
C GLU A 93 7.55 6.22 18.02
N VAL A 94 6.72 5.53 17.26
CA VAL A 94 5.74 6.10 16.36
C VAL A 94 4.45 5.32 16.52
N ASP A 95 3.35 6.02 16.76
CA ASP A 95 2.02 5.43 16.65
C ASP A 95 1.64 5.29 15.18
N ILE A 96 1.33 4.05 14.75
CA ILE A 96 0.88 3.76 13.39
C ILE A 96 -0.62 3.57 13.28
N ARG A 97 -1.38 3.52 14.39
CA ARG A 97 -2.83 3.29 14.39
C ARG A 97 -3.60 4.26 13.49
N PRO A 98 -3.32 5.57 13.47
CA PRO A 98 -4.03 6.52 12.60
C PRO A 98 -3.76 6.31 11.11
N GLY A 99 -2.68 5.60 10.78
CA GLY A 99 -2.27 5.32 9.41
C GLY A 99 -2.72 3.97 8.87
N ILE A 100 -3.55 3.21 9.61
CA ILE A 100 -4.17 1.96 9.15
C ILE A 100 -5.64 2.25 8.86
N PHE A 101 -5.97 2.46 7.58
CA PHE A 101 -7.33 2.79 7.15
C PHE A 101 -8.21 1.56 6.98
N ARG A 102 -7.61 0.43 6.57
CA ARG A 102 -8.29 -0.85 6.44
C ARG A 102 -7.33 -1.98 6.75
N LEU A 103 -7.81 -2.95 7.51
CA LEU A 103 -7.14 -4.22 7.76
C LEU A 103 -8.19 -5.31 7.69
N ALA A 104 -7.99 -6.31 6.85
CA ALA A 104 -8.88 -7.45 6.70
C ALA A 104 -8.09 -8.67 6.29
N GLY A 105 -8.60 -9.87 6.56
CA GLY A 105 -7.91 -11.09 6.19
C GLY A 105 -8.87 -12.21 5.83
N GLY A 106 -8.29 -13.32 5.39
CA GLY A 106 -9.01 -14.56 5.15
C GLY A 106 -8.06 -15.74 5.09
N VAL A 107 -8.61 -16.94 5.30
CA VAL A 107 -7.88 -18.20 5.20
C VAL A 107 -8.46 -19.02 4.05
N LYS A 108 -7.62 -19.39 3.08
CA LYS A 108 -8.01 -20.26 1.97
C LYS A 108 -7.15 -21.51 1.96
N GLY A 109 -7.66 -22.59 2.56
CA GLY A 109 -6.89 -23.82 2.75
C GLY A 109 -5.73 -23.57 3.71
N HIS A 110 -4.50 -23.68 3.24
CA HIS A 110 -3.27 -23.44 4.00
C HIS A 110 -2.63 -22.07 3.70
N ILE A 111 -3.38 -21.16 3.06
CA ILE A 111 -2.89 -19.82 2.73
C ILE A 111 -3.63 -18.79 3.58
N LEU A 112 -2.85 -18.03 4.34
CA LEU A 112 -3.29 -16.83 5.01
C LEU A 112 -3.14 -15.65 4.05
N GLU A 113 -4.17 -14.81 3.98
CA GLU A 113 -4.13 -13.56 3.25
C GLU A 113 -4.52 -12.40 4.17
N ILE A 114 -3.73 -11.32 4.12
CA ILE A 114 -3.99 -10.06 4.80
C ILE A 114 -4.03 -8.95 3.74
N ASN A 115 -5.09 -8.17 3.74
CA ASN A 115 -5.27 -7.01 2.89
C ASN A 115 -5.26 -5.74 3.76
N MET A 116 -4.46 -4.76 3.35
CA MET A 116 -4.20 -3.55 4.12
C MET A 116 -4.39 -2.31 3.25
N GLU A 117 -4.94 -1.23 3.81
CA GLU A 117 -4.86 0.12 3.25
C GLU A 117 -4.13 1.01 4.25
N LEU A 118 -2.96 1.51 3.85
CA LEU A 118 -2.01 2.16 4.74
C LEU A 118 -1.67 3.56 4.26
N LEU A 119 -1.45 4.46 5.23
CA LEU A 119 -0.92 5.80 5.02
C LEU A 119 0.48 5.72 4.43
N ILE A 120 0.68 6.41 3.31
CA ILE A 120 1.99 6.59 2.68
C ILE A 120 2.08 8.00 2.10
N GLY A 121 3.29 8.51 1.90
CA GLY A 121 3.53 9.81 1.27
C GLY A 121 4.18 10.81 2.20
N SER A 122 3.92 12.09 1.96
CA SER A 122 4.62 13.21 2.62
C SER A 122 4.14 13.47 4.06
N THR A 123 2.89 13.12 4.37
CA THR A 123 2.28 13.33 5.69
C THR A 123 2.60 12.21 6.67
N GLY A 124 2.98 11.04 6.18
CA GLY A 124 3.31 9.89 7.00
C GLY A 124 3.55 8.63 6.17
N ASN A 125 3.98 7.58 6.86
CA ASN A 125 4.21 6.28 6.26
C ASN A 125 3.97 5.19 7.31
N VAL A 126 3.16 4.20 6.98
CA VAL A 126 3.00 2.94 7.72
C VAL A 126 3.42 1.82 6.80
N ARG A 127 4.38 1.00 7.27
CA ARG A 127 4.91 -0.11 6.48
C ARG A 127 4.08 -1.37 6.71
N PRO A 128 3.77 -2.15 5.68
CA PRO A 128 3.02 -3.40 5.85
C PRO A 128 3.74 -4.38 6.80
N GLU A 129 5.07 -4.40 6.80
CA GLU A 129 5.88 -5.21 7.71
C GLU A 129 5.67 -4.83 9.18
N GLU A 130 5.46 -3.54 9.48
CA GLU A 130 5.18 -3.05 10.84
C GLU A 130 3.81 -3.53 11.31
N VAL A 131 2.81 -3.57 10.42
CA VAL A 131 1.46 -4.07 10.75
C VAL A 131 1.48 -5.58 10.96
N LEU A 132 2.17 -6.32 10.08
CA LEU A 132 2.31 -7.78 10.20
C LEU A 132 3.05 -8.18 11.48
N LEU A 133 4.06 -7.41 11.89
CA LEU A 133 4.74 -7.60 13.17
C LEU A 133 3.79 -7.51 14.35
N ARG A 134 2.90 -6.51 14.37
CA ARG A 134 1.91 -6.35 15.45
C ARG A 134 0.82 -7.42 15.40
N LEU A 135 0.41 -7.87 14.21
CA LEU A 135 -0.51 -9.01 14.07
C LEU A 135 0.10 -10.33 14.57
N SER A 136 1.39 -10.57 14.31
CA SER A 136 2.09 -11.77 14.77
C SER A 136 2.27 -11.77 16.29
N GLY A 137 2.69 -10.62 16.85
CA GLY A 137 2.90 -10.45 18.28
C GLY A 137 1.61 -10.39 19.10
N ASP A 138 0.80 -9.36 18.89
CA ASP A 138 -0.37 -9.06 19.75
C ASP A 138 -1.68 -9.60 19.19
N GLY A 139 -1.76 -9.77 17.86
CA GLY A 139 -2.91 -10.41 17.23
C GLY A 139 -2.86 -11.94 17.37
N GLY A 140 -1.70 -12.53 17.65
CA GLY A 140 -1.56 -13.98 17.76
C GLY A 140 -1.67 -14.70 16.41
N VAL A 141 -1.38 -14.01 15.30
CA VAL A 141 -1.23 -14.65 13.98
C VAL A 141 0.06 -15.49 13.99
N PRO A 142 0.01 -16.82 13.81
CA PRO A 142 1.17 -17.70 14.03
C PRO A 142 2.10 -17.76 12.81
N VAL A 143 2.41 -16.60 12.22
CA VAL A 143 3.27 -16.49 11.04
C VAL A 143 4.31 -15.42 11.30
N ASP A 144 5.56 -15.71 10.98
CA ASP A 144 6.63 -14.70 11.04
C ASP A 144 6.37 -13.61 10.00
N PRO A 145 6.43 -12.31 10.35
CA PRO A 145 6.31 -11.22 9.38
C PRO A 145 7.20 -11.36 8.15
N GLU A 146 8.40 -11.95 8.28
CA GLU A 146 9.34 -12.17 7.18
C GLU A 146 8.88 -13.24 6.18
N ASP A 147 8.01 -14.16 6.60
CA ASP A 147 7.46 -15.22 5.75
C ASP A 147 6.34 -14.74 4.83
N PHE A 148 5.84 -13.52 5.05
CA PHE A 148 4.82 -12.94 4.18
C PHE A 148 5.40 -12.47 2.85
N ARG A 149 4.77 -12.92 1.77
CA ARG A 149 4.93 -12.28 0.46
C ARG A 149 4.03 -11.07 0.37
N ILE A 150 4.61 -9.88 0.49
CA ILE A 150 3.91 -8.61 0.41
C ILE A 150 3.91 -8.08 -1.03
N ARG A 151 2.77 -7.59 -1.51
CA ARG A 151 2.63 -6.88 -2.78
C ARG A 151 1.75 -5.65 -2.60
N ARG A 152 2.22 -4.49 -3.08
CA ARG A 152 1.36 -3.33 -3.28
C ARG A 152 0.42 -3.59 -4.45
N THR A 153 -0.87 -3.34 -4.27
CA THR A 153 -1.91 -3.61 -5.26
C THR A 153 -2.48 -2.33 -5.88
N ALA A 154 -2.46 -1.21 -5.15
CA ALA A 154 -2.91 0.10 -5.64
C ALA A 154 -2.25 1.26 -4.88
N LEU A 155 -2.31 2.45 -5.48
CA LEU A 155 -1.93 3.74 -4.91
C LEU A 155 -3.12 4.70 -5.05
N PHE A 156 -3.34 5.52 -4.03
CA PHE A 156 -4.45 6.47 -3.99
C PHE A 156 -3.97 7.86 -3.58
N ALA A 157 -4.62 8.87 -4.16
CA ALA A 157 -4.57 10.24 -3.66
C ALA A 157 -5.73 10.50 -2.68
N GLU A 158 -5.61 11.57 -1.89
CA GLU A 158 -6.71 12.03 -1.04
C GLU A 158 -7.68 12.88 -1.89
N GLY A 159 -8.95 12.51 -1.89
CA GLY A 159 -10.05 13.29 -2.49
C GLY A 159 -11.06 13.76 -1.45
N ASP A 160 -12.03 14.57 -1.88
CA ASP A 160 -12.98 15.27 -0.98
C ASP A 160 -13.83 14.32 -0.12
N THR A 161 -14.18 13.14 -0.68
CA THR A 161 -15.05 12.14 -0.02
C THR A 161 -14.30 10.85 0.35
N GLY A 162 -12.97 10.81 0.20
CA GLY A 162 -12.15 9.63 0.45
C GLY A 162 -11.05 9.42 -0.60
N PRO A 163 -10.39 8.25 -0.60
CA PRO A 163 -9.32 7.96 -1.53
C PRO A 163 -9.83 7.88 -2.97
N ILE A 164 -9.13 8.54 -3.88
CA ILE A 164 -9.39 8.53 -5.32
C ILE A 164 -8.21 7.93 -6.09
N SER A 165 -8.47 7.48 -7.31
CA SER A 165 -7.40 7.01 -8.18
C SER A 165 -6.41 8.13 -8.48
N LEU A 166 -5.12 7.78 -8.63
CA LEU A 166 -4.12 8.72 -9.16
C LEU A 166 -4.44 9.20 -10.57
N TRP A 167 -5.34 8.52 -11.29
CA TRP A 167 -5.86 9.00 -12.57
C TRP A 167 -6.81 10.19 -12.45
N GLU A 168 -7.46 10.37 -11.30
CA GLU A 168 -8.50 11.38 -11.08
C GLU A 168 -7.93 12.73 -10.59
N VAL A 169 -6.68 12.76 -10.12
CA VAL A 169 -5.98 13.96 -9.62
C VAL A 169 -5.40 14.85 -10.70
#